data_AF-A0A318STK1-F1
#
_entry.id   AF-A0A318STK1-F1
#
_cell.length_a   1.000
_cell.length_b   1.000
_cell.length_c   1.000
_cell.angle_alpha   90.00
_cell.angle_beta   90.00
_cell.angle_gamma   90.00
#
_symmetry.space_group_name_H-M   'P 1'
#
loop_
_entity.id
_entity.type
_entity.pdbx_description
1 polymer ?
#
loop_
_entity_poly.entity_id
_entity_poly.type
_entity_poly.pdbx_seq_one_letter_code
_entity_poly.pdbx_strand_id
1 'polypeptide(L)' 'MRGLPLVTVLLLSACAFFAGRFLHGPSWWIGLAIVLSIPFSVRAREGALTRGERGWAYVLSAAGFAAGFFSA' A
#
# COMPACT_ATOMS: atom_id res chain seq x y z
N MET A 1 -13.24 -16.92 7.68
CA MET A 1 -12.33 -15.77 7.86
C MET A 1 -11.82 -15.21 6.52
N ARG A 2 -12.68 -14.95 5.52
CA ARG A 2 -12.26 -14.49 4.17
C ARG A 2 -12.20 -12.96 4.00
N GLY A 3 -12.68 -12.17 4.96
CA GLY A 3 -12.70 -10.70 4.87
C GLY A 3 -11.40 -10.01 5.30
N LEU A 4 -10.61 -10.66 6.16
CA LEU A 4 -9.33 -10.13 6.67
C LEU A 4 -8.28 -9.82 5.59
N PRO A 5 -8.08 -10.66 4.54
CA PRO A 5 -7.12 -10.34 3.49
C PRO A 5 -7.57 -9.16 2.61
N LEU A 6 -8.87 -9.07 2.28
CA LEU A 6 -9.44 -8.01 1.44
C LEU A 6 -9.33 -6.62 2.09
N VAL A 7 -9.66 -6.53 3.39
CA VAL A 7 -9.53 -5.28 4.15
C VAL A 7 -8.08 -4.83 4.22
N THR A 8 -7.14 -5.77 4.38
CA THR A 8 -5.71 -5.47 4.41
C THR A 8 -5.25 -4.87 3.08
N VAL A 9 -5.63 -5.49 1.96
CA VAL A 9 -5.28 -5.03 0.61
C VAL A 9 -5.84 -3.63 0.35
N LEU A 10 -7.10 -3.38 0.74
CA LEU A 10 -7.73 -2.06 0.64
C LEU A 10 -6.97 -1.00 1.45
N LEU A 11 -6.62 -1.32 2.70
CA LEU A 11 -5.89 -0.39 3.57
C LEU A 11 -4.52 -0.04 3.00
N LEU A 12 -3.76 -1.04 2.56
CA LEU A 12 -2.44 -0.83 1.97
C LEU A 12 -2.51 -0.01 0.68
N SER A 13 -3.53 -0.24 -0.14
CA SER A 13 -3.76 0.53 -1.38
C SER A 13 -4.12 1.98 -1.10
N ALA A 14 -4.94 2.24 -0.08
CA ALA A 14 -5.26 3.59 0.37
C ALA A 14 -4.02 4.31 0.93
N CYS A 15 -3.22 3.62 1.76
CA CYS A 15 -1.94 4.15 2.24
C CYS A 15 -1.01 4.51 1.07
N ALA A 16 -0.91 3.64 0.07
CA ALA A 16 -0.10 3.88 -1.10
C ALA A 16 -0.57 5.10 -1.90
N PHE A 17 -1.89 5.28 -2.09
CA PHE A 17 -2.47 6.47 -2.71
C PHE A 17 -2.09 7.76 -1.99
N PHE A 18 -2.26 7.80 -0.67
CA PHE A 18 -1.85 8.97 0.10
C PHE A 18 -0.34 9.19 0.04
N ALA A 19 0.45 8.12 0.03
CA ALA A 19 1.90 8.21 -0.12
C ALA A 19 2.32 8.89 -1.45
N GLY A 20 1.66 8.53 -2.55
CA GLY A 20 1.82 9.17 -3.85
C GLY A 20 1.48 10.67 -3.79
N ARG A 21 0.37 11.04 -3.14
CA ARG A 21 -0.02 12.45 -2.96
C ARG A 21 0.97 13.27 -2.13
N PHE A 22 1.52 12.70 -1.06
CA PHE A 22 2.41 13.42 -0.16
C PHE A 22 3.80 13.68 -0.75
N LEU A 23 4.22 12.91 -1.76
CA LEU A 23 5.54 13.05 -2.39
C LEU A 23 5.77 14.40 -3.10
N HIS A 24 4.70 15.07 -3.55
CA HIS A 24 4.81 16.38 -4.20
C HIS A 24 4.83 17.55 -3.20
N GLY A 25 4.52 17.30 -1.93
CA GLY A 25 4.42 18.35 -0.91
C GLY A 25 5.70 18.58 -0.12
N PRO A 26 5.74 19.61 0.74
CA PRO A 26 6.81 19.80 1.70
C PRO A 26 6.95 18.59 2.64
N SER A 27 5.91 17.76 2.77
CA SER A 27 5.87 16.53 3.57
C SER A 27 6.23 15.26 2.80
N TRP A 28 7.04 15.35 1.74
CA TRP A 28 7.46 14.21 0.90
C TRP A 28 8.07 13.04 1.70
N TRP A 29 8.74 13.32 2.81
CA TRP A 29 9.27 12.30 3.73
C TRP A 29 8.19 11.40 4.33
N ILE A 30 6.97 11.92 4.54
CA ILE A 30 5.82 11.13 5.01
C ILE A 30 5.40 10.13 3.93
N GLY A 31 5.33 10.58 2.68
CA GLY A 31 5.03 9.71 1.54
C GLY A 31 6.04 8.57 1.43
N LEU A 32 7.33 8.87 1.52
CA LEU A 32 8.39 7.85 1.51
C LEU A 32 8.28 6.85 2.66
N ALA A 33 8.03 7.32 3.88
CA ALA A 33 7.87 6.46 5.04
C ALA A 33 6.70 5.47 4.84
N ILE A 34 5.58 5.94 4.28
CA ILE A 34 4.43 5.09 3.99
C ILE A 34 4.78 4.05 2.92
N VAL A 35 5.38 4.44 1.78
CA VAL A 35 5.77 3.48 0.72
C VAL A 35 6.67 2.38 1.27
N LEU A 36 7.68 2.74 2.06
CA LEU A 36 8.61 1.79 2.64
C LEU A 36 7.94 0.84 3.64
N SER A 37 6.88 1.28 4.33
CA SER A 37 6.16 0.45 5.32
C SER A 37 5.27 -0.64 4.70
N ILE A 38 4.84 -0.49 3.44
CA ILE A 38 3.97 -1.43 2.75
C ILE A 38 4.58 -2.84 2.65
N PRO A 39 5.83 -3.04 2.17
CA PRO A 39 6.43 -4.37 2.12
C PRO A 39 6.60 -5.00 3.50
N PHE A 40 6.93 -4.23 4.55
CA PHE A 40 6.99 -4.75 5.92
C PHE A 40 5.62 -5.19 6.41
N SER A 41 4.57 -4.45 6.10
CA SER A 41 3.19 -4.77 6.49
C SER A 41 2.66 -6.02 5.79
N VAL A 42 2.98 -6.20 4.50
CA VAL A 42 2.65 -7.43 3.76
C VAL A 42 3.44 -8.62 4.33
N ARG A 43 4.71 -8.43 4.68
CA ARG A 43 5.57 -9.46 5.26
C ARG A 43 5.19 -9.82 6.71
N ALA A 44 4.68 -8.88 7.49
CA ALA A 44 4.14 -9.16 8.82
C ALA A 44 2.90 -10.07 8.77
N ARG A 45 2.25 -10.17 7.61
CA ARG A 45 1.03 -10.97 7.39
C ARG A 45 1.28 -12.27 6.62
N GLU A 46 2.52 -12.77 6.63
CA GLU A 46 2.88 -14.02 5.94
C GLU A 46 2.04 -15.23 6.40
N GLY A 47 1.64 -15.30 7.67
CA GLY A 47 0.77 -16.37 8.18
C GLY A 47 -0.71 -16.25 7.78
N ALA A 48 -1.15 -15.09 7.26
CA ALA A 48 -2.56 -14.80 6.97
C ALA A 48 -2.87 -14.61 5.48
N LEU A 49 -1.86 -14.29 4.66
CA LEU A 49 -2.00 -14.06 3.22
C LEU A 49 -1.32 -15.16 2.41
N THR A 50 -2.05 -15.73 1.46
CA THR A 50 -1.51 -16.63 0.44
C THR A 50 -0.57 -15.88 -0.50
N ARG A 51 0.32 -16.61 -1.18
CA ARG A 51 1.30 -16.01 -2.12
C ARG A 51 0.63 -15.16 -3.22
N GLY A 52 -0.52 -15.59 -3.72
CA GLY A 52 -1.30 -14.85 -4.71
C GLY A 52 -1.88 -13.55 -4.16
N GLU A 53 -2.44 -13.57 -2.94
CA GLU A 53 -2.99 -12.37 -2.30
C GLU A 53 -1.91 -11.33 -1.99
N ARG A 54 -0.69 -11.76 -1.66
CA ARG A 54 0.45 -10.84 -1.50
C ARG A 54 0.81 -10.16 -2.82
N GLY A 55 0.84 -10.92 -3.91
CA GLY A 55 1.06 -10.37 -5.25
C GLY A 55 0.02 -9.30 -5.59
N TRP A 56 -1.26 -9.60 -5.37
CA TRP A 56 -2.34 -8.62 -5.56
C TRP A 56 -2.23 -7.41 -4.63
N ALA A 57 -1.83 -7.59 -3.37
CA ALA A 57 -1.60 -6.50 -2.44
C ALA A 57 -0.55 -5.52 -2.95
N TYR A 58 0.57 -6.03 -3.49
CA TYR A 58 1.61 -5.19 -4.08
C TYR A 58 1.14 -4.49 -5.35
N VAL A 59 0.47 -5.20 -6.25
CA VAL A 59 -0.03 -4.61 -7.51
C VAL A 59 -1.04 -3.51 -7.24
N LEU A 60 -2.02 -3.75 -6.37
CA LEU A 60 -3.04 -2.75 -6.03
C LEU A 60 -2.45 -1.57 -5.25
N SER A 61 -1.47 -1.82 -4.38
CA SER A 61 -0.75 -0.73 -3.70
C SER A 61 0.07 0.10 -4.69
N ALA A 62 0.77 -0.53 -5.64
CA ALA A 62 1.50 0.19 -6.68
C ALA A 62 0.56 1.01 -7.58
N ALA A 63 -0.58 0.45 -7.95
CA ALA A 63 -1.61 1.17 -8.71
C ALA A 63 -2.19 2.35 -7.92
N GLY A 64 -2.50 2.14 -6.63
CA GLY A 64 -2.95 3.20 -5.72
C GLY A 64 -1.91 4.32 -5.59
N PHE A 65 -0.64 3.96 -5.41
CA PHE A 65 0.46 4.91 -5.38
C PHE A 65 0.57 5.74 -6.66
N ALA A 66 0.57 5.10 -7.83
CA ALA A 66 0.61 5.80 -9.10
C ALA A 66 -0.59 6.75 -9.25
N ALA A 67 -1.80 6.29 -8.92
CA ALA A 67 -2.99 7.13 -8.96
C ALA A 67 -2.88 8.35 -8.02
N GLY A 68 -2.34 8.17 -6.81
CA GLY A 68 -2.11 9.26 -5.88
C GLY A 68 -1.02 10.23 -6.36
N PHE A 69 0.05 9.71 -6.93
CA PHE A 69 1.16 10.50 -7.46
C PHE A 69 0.73 11.37 -8.64
N PHE A 70 0.00 10.81 -9.61
CA PHE A 70 -0.47 11.56 -10.79
C PHE A 70 -1.70 12.44 -10.52
N SER A 71 -2.41 12.23 -9.41
CA SER A 71 -3.51 13.09 -8.98
C SER A 71 -3.04 14.30 -8.16
N ALA A 72 -1.75 14.37 -7.82
CA ALA A 72 -1.22 15.34 -6.87
C ALA A 72 -1.04 16.73 -7.47
#